data_AF-A0A382UMT7-F1
#
_entry.id   AF-A0A382UMT7-F1
#
_cell.length_a   1.000
_cell.length_b   1.000
_cell.length_c   1.000
_cell.angle_alpha   90.00
_cell.angle_beta   90.00
_cell.angle_gamma   90.00
#
_symmetry.space_group_name_H-M   'P 1'
#
loop_
_entity.id
_entity.type
_entity.pdbx_description
1 polymer ?
#
loop_
_entity_poly.entity_id
_entity_poly.type
_entity_poly.pdbx_seq_one_letter_code
_entity_poly.pdbx_strand_id
1 'polypeptide(L)'
;MANASRPSLEIEKSIWGSGAKVVAGIDEVGVGALAGPVTAAAVVLTPSDNYSWFANVNDSKKLSPARRSLLSKEISGSAIFSIGWSSSEEVD
;
A
#
# COMPACT_ATOMS: atom_id res chain seq x y z
N MET A 1 -18.61 13.10 12.84
CA MET A 1 -18.20 11.67 12.91
C MET A 1 -17.56 11.34 11.57
N ALA A 2 -16.22 11.24 11.52
CA ALA A 2 -15.51 11.10 10.25
C ALA A 2 -15.84 9.74 9.61
N ASN A 3 -16.48 9.80 8.45
CA ASN A 3 -16.83 8.67 7.59
C ASN A 3 -15.53 8.05 7.07
N ALA A 4 -14.91 7.15 7.84
CA ALA A 4 -13.77 6.39 7.36
C ALA A 4 -14.30 5.37 6.36
N SER A 5 -14.33 5.76 5.08
CA SER A 5 -14.69 4.88 3.96
C SER A 5 -13.85 3.61 4.06
N ARG A 6 -14.52 2.46 4.13
CA ARG A 6 -13.84 1.16 4.05
C ARG A 6 -12.99 1.12 2.77
N PRO A 7 -11.82 0.47 2.78
CA PRO A 7 -11.07 0.28 1.55
C PRO A 7 -11.97 -0.42 0.51
N SER A 8 -11.97 0.08 -0.72
CA SER A 8 -12.73 -0.47 -1.86
C SER A 8 -11.79 -0.68 -3.04
N LEU A 9 -12.10 -1.64 -3.91
CA LEU A 9 -11.37 -1.92 -5.15
C LEU A 9 -12.06 -1.30 -6.37
N GLU A 10 -12.84 -0.23 -6.19
CA GLU A 10 -13.67 0.33 -7.27
C GLU A 10 -12.82 0.92 -8.41
N ILE A 11 -11.71 1.57 -8.05
CA ILE A 11 -10.78 2.15 -9.02
C ILE A 11 -10.05 1.05 -9.78
N GLU A 12 -9.52 0.06 -9.06
CA GLU A 12 -8.82 -1.09 -9.63
C GLU A 12 -9.72 -1.88 -10.58
N LYS A 13 -10.98 -2.13 -10.18
CA LYS A 13 -11.98 -2.80 -11.03
C LYS A 13 -12.27 -2.02 -12.31
N SER A 14 -12.35 -0.70 -12.23
CA SER A 14 -12.54 0.14 -13.42
C SER A 14 -11.34 0.03 -14.38
N ILE A 15 -10.11 0.05 -13.84
CA ILE A 15 -8.88 -0.07 -14.62
C ILE A 15 -8.74 -1.48 -15.21
N TRP A 16 -9.09 -2.53 -14.49
CA TRP A 16 -9.14 -3.88 -15.05
C TRP A 16 -10.19 -4.00 -16.16
N GLY A 17 -11.34 -3.35 -15.98
CA GLY A 17 -12.40 -3.27 -16.99
C GLY A 17 -11.99 -2.57 -18.28
N SER A 18 -10.97 -1.69 -18.24
CA SER A 18 -10.41 -1.04 -19.44
C SER A 18 -9.32 -1.88 -20.13
N GLY A 19 -9.05 -3.09 -19.65
CA GLY A 19 -8.14 -4.05 -20.27
C GLY A 19 -6.75 -4.13 -19.63
N ALA A 20 -6.50 -3.37 -18.56
CA ALA A 20 -5.28 -3.52 -17.79
C ALA A 20 -5.26 -4.88 -17.07
N LYS A 21 -4.14 -5.60 -17.15
CA LYS A 21 -3.98 -6.90 -16.49
C LYS A 21 -3.45 -6.78 -15.05
N VAL A 22 -2.84 -5.64 -14.75
CA VAL A 22 -2.07 -5.39 -13.53
C VAL A 22 -2.30 -3.94 -13.12
N VAL A 23 -2.58 -3.72 -11.84
CA VAL A 23 -2.62 -2.39 -11.21
C VAL A 23 -1.63 -2.39 -10.06
N ALA A 24 -0.87 -1.31 -9.88
CA ALA A 24 0.03 -1.17 -8.74
C ALA A 24 -0.42 0.01 -7.88
N GLY A 25 -0.67 -0.24 -6.60
CA GLY A 25 -0.84 0.81 -5.59
C GLY A 25 0.53 1.25 -5.08
N ILE A 26 0.73 2.56 -4.97
CA ILE A 26 2.00 3.15 -4.51
C ILE A 26 1.70 4.11 -3.37
N ASP A 27 2.51 4.05 -2.31
CA ASP A 27 2.44 4.97 -1.18
C ASP A 27 3.83 5.16 -0.57
N GLU A 28 4.07 6.33 0.03
CA GLU A 28 5.34 6.74 0.60
C GLU A 28 5.30 7.06 2.10
N VAL A 29 6.46 6.93 2.73
CA VAL A 29 6.68 7.31 4.13
C VAL A 29 8.01 8.08 4.25
N GLY A 30 8.08 8.97 5.23
CA GLY A 30 9.30 9.72 5.55
C GLY A 30 9.42 11.10 4.91
N VAL A 31 8.47 11.54 4.07
CA VAL A 31 8.51 12.85 3.38
C VAL A 31 8.60 14.04 4.35
N GLY A 32 8.01 13.94 5.54
CA GLY A 32 8.07 14.98 6.58
C GLY A 32 9.05 14.69 7.71
N ALA A 33 9.89 13.66 7.58
CA ALA A 33 10.85 13.31 8.63
C ALA A 33 12.02 14.30 8.62
N LEU A 34 12.50 14.69 9.80
CA LEU A 34 13.69 15.55 9.95
C LEU A 34 15.00 14.83 9.57
N ALA A 35 15.00 13.51 9.56
CA ALA A 35 16.15 12.69 9.24
C ALA A 35 15.69 11.31 8.73
N GLY A 36 16.53 10.69 7.91
CA GLY A 36 16.28 9.39 7.29
C GLY A 36 15.77 9.52 5.86
N PRO A 37 15.72 8.39 5.12
CA PRO A 37 15.34 8.38 3.72
C PRO A 37 13.82 8.51 3.53
N VAL A 38 13.41 8.98 2.35
CA VAL A 38 12.04 8.79 1.86
C VAL A 38 11.94 7.38 1.29
N THR A 39 10.94 6.62 1.71
CA THR A 39 10.73 5.24 1.25
C THR A 39 9.36 5.12 0.60
N ALA A 40 9.29 4.52 -0.58
CA ALA A 40 8.05 4.21 -1.27
C ALA A 40 7.92 2.70 -1.48
N ALA A 41 6.69 2.20 -1.42
CA ALA A 41 6.37 0.82 -1.74
C ALA A 41 5.38 0.76 -2.91
N ALA A 42 5.57 -0.20 -3.80
CA ALA A 42 4.61 -0.54 -4.84
C ALA A 42 4.08 -1.95 -4.58
N VAL A 43 2.76 -2.11 -4.52
CA VAL A 43 2.08 -3.40 -4.34
C VAL A 43 1.21 -3.67 -5.56
N VAL A 44 1.47 -4.80 -6.21
CA VAL A 44 0.74 -5.22 -7.41
C VAL A 44 -0.54 -5.95 -7.03
N LEU A 45 -1.62 -5.57 -7.69
CA LEU A 45 -2.96 -6.12 -7.58
C LEU A 45 -3.44 -6.64 -8.96
N THR A 46 -3.86 -7.89 -9.03
CA THR A 46 -4.54 -8.50 -10.16
C THR A 46 -6.03 -8.83 -9.87
N PRO A 47 -6.88 -9.00 -10.90
CA PRO A 47 -8.29 -9.37 -10.71
C PRO A 47 -8.49 -10.77 -10.10
N SER A 48 -7.49 -11.65 -10.23
CA SER A 48 -7.55 -13.06 -9.82
C SER A 48 -7.10 -13.29 -8.38
N ASP A 49 -6.46 -12.31 -7.76
CA ASP A 49 -5.90 -12.49 -6.41
C ASP A 49 -6.99 -12.43 -5.34
N ASN A 50 -6.81 -13.24 -4.31
CA ASN A 50 -7.65 -13.21 -3.12
C ASN A 50 -6.97 -12.38 -2.02
N TYR A 51 -7.40 -11.13 -1.86
CA TYR A 51 -6.86 -10.23 -0.85
C TYR A 51 -7.59 -10.39 0.50
N SER A 52 -7.40 -11.53 1.17
CA SER A 52 -8.02 -11.78 2.49
C SER A 52 -7.67 -10.72 3.54
N TRP A 53 -6.50 -10.09 3.40
CA TRP A 53 -6.02 -8.99 4.23
C TRP A 53 -6.69 -7.64 3.93
N PHE A 54 -7.31 -7.45 2.76
CA PHE A 54 -7.76 -6.14 2.25
C PHE A 54 -8.73 -5.42 3.19
N ALA A 55 -9.69 -6.15 3.77
CA ALA A 55 -10.64 -5.60 4.73
C ALA A 55 -9.97 -5.03 5.99
N ASN A 56 -8.73 -5.45 6.28
CA ASN A 56 -7.95 -5.06 7.45
C ASN A 56 -6.93 -3.95 7.15
N VAL A 57 -6.71 -3.56 5.89
CA VAL A 57 -5.72 -2.53 5.45
C VAL A 57 -6.30 -1.11 5.52
N ASN A 58 -7.27 -0.86 6.41
CA ASN A 58 -7.80 0.48 6.63
C ASN A 58 -6.72 1.44 7.19
N ASP A 59 -6.98 2.76 7.11
CA ASP A 59 -6.05 3.86 7.41
C ASP A 59 -4.99 3.47 8.46
N SER A 60 -3.75 3.33 8.01
CA SER A 60 -2.61 2.80 8.76
C SER A 60 -2.32 3.56 10.05
N LYS A 61 -2.84 4.79 10.16
CA LYS A 61 -2.80 5.65 11.35
C LYS A 61 -3.71 5.15 12.49
N LYS A 62 -4.64 4.25 12.21
CA LYS A 62 -5.50 3.58 13.21
C LYS A 62 -5.03 2.18 13.58
N LEU A 63 -3.98 1.67 12.91
CA LEU A 63 -3.43 0.35 13.15
C LEU A 63 -2.28 0.41 14.16
N SER A 64 -2.34 -0.48 15.17
CA SER A 64 -1.22 -0.64 16.10
C SER A 64 0.04 -1.12 15.37
N PRO A 65 1.26 -0.82 15.88
CA PRO A 65 2.50 -1.29 15.26
C PRO A 65 2.55 -2.81 15.04
N ALA A 66 2.00 -3.58 16.00
CA ALA A 66 1.88 -5.03 15.89
C ALA A 66 0.95 -5.43 14.72
N ARG A 67 -0.18 -4.75 14.55
CA ARG A 67 -1.11 -5.04 13.45
C ARG A 67 -0.55 -4.66 12.08
N ARG A 68 0.18 -3.54 12.00
CA ARG A 68 0.92 -3.15 10.78
C ARG A 68 1.97 -4.19 10.40
N SER A 69 2.72 -4.70 11.37
CA SER A 69 3.74 -5.74 11.13
C SER A 69 3.11 -7.05 10.64
N LEU A 70 1.98 -7.45 11.21
CA LEU A 70 1.22 -8.62 10.77
C LEU A 70 0.72 -8.45 9.33
N LEU A 71 0.06 -7.32 9.02
CA LEU A 71 -0.46 -7.05 7.69
C LEU A 71 0.64 -6.94 6.64
N SER A 72 1.78 -6.31 6.98
CA SER A 72 2.94 -6.26 6.09
C SER A 72 3.42 -7.67 5.72
N LYS A 73 3.44 -8.60 6.67
CA LYS A 73 3.79 -10.01 6.42
C LYS A 73 2.74 -10.73 5.56
N GLU A 74 1.45 -10.50 5.80
CA GLU A 74 0.37 -11.08 4.99
C GLU A 74 0.41 -10.58 3.55
N ILE A 75 0.59 -9.28 3.35
CA ILE A 75 0.68 -8.65 2.02
C ILE A 75 1.93 -9.14 1.28
N SER A 76 3.11 -9.06 1.90
CA SER A 76 4.37 -9.51 1.27
C SER A 76 4.40 -11.01 0.97
N GLY A 77 3.64 -11.83 1.73
CA GLY A 77 3.50 -13.26 1.46
C GLY A 77 2.50 -13.62 0.36
N SER A 78 1.67 -12.68 -0.11
CA SER A 78 0.57 -12.95 -1.04
C SER A 78 0.54 -12.05 -2.28
N ALA A 79 1.24 -10.93 -2.28
CA ALA A 79 1.28 -9.99 -3.39
C ALA A 79 2.72 -9.79 -3.89
N ILE A 80 2.86 -9.49 -5.19
CA ILE A 80 4.13 -8.99 -5.72
C ILE A 80 4.30 -7.55 -5.25
N PHE A 81 5.44 -7.24 -4.66
CA PHE A 81 5.74 -5.89 -4.20
C PHE A 81 7.22 -5.55 -4.39
N SER A 82 7.52 -4.26 -4.35
CA SER A 82 8.89 -3.76 -4.29
C SER A 82 8.94 -2.53 -3.39
N ILE A 83 10.12 -2.27 -2.84
CA ILE A 83 10.42 -1.09 -2.01
C ILE A 83 11.58 -0.35 -2.68
N GLY A 84 11.41 0.96 -2.84
CA GLY A 84 12.47 1.88 -3.23
C GLY A 84 12.65 2.94 -2.16
N TRP A 85 13.86 3.49 -2.05
CA TRP A 85 14.14 4.60 -1.16
C TRP A 85 15.05 5.61 -1.84
N SER A 86 14.99 6.85 -1.37
CA SER A 86 15.89 7.93 -1.75
C SER A 86 16.54 8.50 -0.49
N SER A 87 17.84 8.74 -0.54
CA SER A 87 18.60 9.24 0.62
C SER A 87 18.27 10.70 0.93
N SER A 88 18.64 11.19 2.11
CA SER A 88 18.49 12.63 2.43
C SER A 88 19.20 13.52 1.42
N GLU A 89 20.39 13.10 0.97
CA GLU A 89 21.23 13.85 0.03
C GLU A 89 20.65 13.88 -1.40
N GLU A 90 19.83 12.90 -1.78
CA GLU A 90 19.11 12.90 -3.06
C GLU A 90 17.83 13.75 -3.03
N VAL A 91 17.29 14.00 -1.82
CA VAL A 91 16.08 14.80 -1.60
C VAL A 91 16.41 16.29 -1.46
N ASP A 92 17.60 16.63 -0.95
CA ASP A 92 18.13 18.00 -0.88
C ASP A 92 18.33 18.65 -2.27
#